data_AF-A0A4Q2XKY0-F1
#
_entry.id   AF-A0A4Q2XKY0-F1
#
_cell.length_a   1.000
_cell.length_b   1.000
_cell.length_c   1.000
_cell.angle_alpha   90.00
_cell.angle_beta   90.00
_cell.angle_gamma   90.00
#
_symmetry.space_group_name_H-M   'P 1'
#
loop_
_entity.id
_entity.type
_entity.pdbx_description
1 polymer ?
#
loop_
_entity_poly.entity_id
_entity_poly.type
_entity_poly.pdbx_seq_one_letter_code
_entity_poly.pdbx_strand_id
1 'polypeptide(L)'
;MSRIDELAERYFRHISAPWQPHLTGAERTTWLVYPKTDERKVTARLPLFEEKTLAAGHRWISFDFTGVLHRWFSELDPDHQLIYLEEPDSLHEELDLRGPQNSAITSTAIESVEAALNQGGVDGNTVVVLYGVGALFGFTRLTAVL
;
A
#
# COMPACT_ATOMS: atom_id res chain seq x y z
N MET A 1 11.84 -15.22 -20.54
CA MET A 1 11.44 -14.58 -19.27
C MET A 1 10.15 -13.82 -19.50
N SER A 2 9.21 -13.89 -18.56
CA SER A 2 8.02 -13.05 -18.59
C SER A 2 8.39 -11.60 -18.29
N ARG A 3 7.54 -10.64 -18.68
CA ARG A 3 7.71 -9.22 -18.32
C ARG A 3 7.85 -9.00 -16.81
N ILE A 4 7.17 -9.83 -16.00
CA ILE A 4 7.21 -9.72 -14.53
C ILE A 4 8.54 -10.24 -14.01
N ASP A 5 9.14 -11.24 -14.65
CA ASP A 5 10.46 -11.75 -14.28
C ASP A 5 11.51 -10.68 -14.56
N GLU A 6 11.40 -9.99 -15.69
CA GLU A 6 12.27 -8.85 -16.02
C GLU A 6 12.09 -7.69 -15.02
N LEU A 7 10.85 -7.43 -14.60
CA LEU A 7 10.53 -6.41 -13.60
C LEU A 7 11.15 -6.76 -12.24
N ALA A 8 11.01 -8.01 -11.79
CA ALA A 8 11.63 -8.51 -10.56
C ALA A 8 13.17 -8.45 -10.63
N GLU A 9 13.76 -8.72 -11.79
CA GLU A 9 15.21 -8.62 -11.97
C GLU A 9 15.72 -7.17 -11.99
N ARG A 10 14.93 -6.22 -12.49
CA ARG A 10 15.24 -4.79 -12.38
C ARG A 10 15.11 -4.31 -10.94
N TYR A 11 14.05 -4.73 -10.25
CA TYR A 11 13.85 -4.46 -8.83
C TYR A 11 15.04 -4.99 -8.00
N PHE A 12 15.41 -6.25 -8.18
CA PHE A 12 16.54 -6.88 -7.50
C PHE A 12 17.83 -6.07 -7.66
N ARG A 13 18.20 -5.76 -8.91
CA ARG A 13 19.40 -4.94 -9.19
C ARG A 13 19.36 -3.56 -8.53
N HIS A 14 18.18 -2.95 -8.41
CA HIS A 14 18.01 -1.67 -7.74
C HIS A 14 18.24 -1.77 -6.24
N ILE A 15 17.58 -2.74 -5.58
CA ILE A 15 17.66 -2.88 -4.12
C ILE A 15 19.01 -3.43 -3.65
N SER A 16 19.74 -4.20 -4.48
CA SER A 16 21.07 -4.72 -4.13
C SER A 16 22.17 -3.66 -4.04
N ALA A 17 21.90 -2.42 -4.48
CA ALA A 17 22.84 -1.32 -4.27
C ALA A 17 22.95 -1.01 -2.76
N PRO A 18 24.11 -0.56 -2.24
CA PRO A 18 24.25 -0.20 -0.83
C PRO A 18 23.27 0.90 -0.41
N TRP A 19 22.49 0.67 0.65
CA TRP A 19 21.54 1.65 1.18
C TRP A 19 22.26 2.70 2.03
N GLN A 20 21.99 3.98 1.76
CA GLN A 20 22.59 5.09 2.50
C GLN A 20 21.73 5.42 3.73
N PRO A 21 22.30 5.45 4.94
CA PRO A 21 21.54 5.62 6.18
C PRO A 21 20.96 7.03 6.37
N HIS A 22 21.45 8.02 5.63
CA HIS A 22 21.06 9.43 5.80
C HIS A 22 20.01 9.92 4.78
N LEU A 23 19.44 9.01 3.99
CA LEU A 23 18.39 9.36 3.04
C LEU A 23 17.08 9.67 3.77
N THR A 24 16.37 10.68 3.28
CA THR A 24 15.01 11.01 3.73
C THR A 24 14.05 9.86 3.42
N GLY A 25 12.86 9.88 4.04
CA GLY A 25 11.81 8.90 3.70
C GLY A 25 11.47 8.91 2.20
N ALA A 26 11.29 10.10 1.63
CA ALA A 26 10.98 10.28 0.22
C ALA A 26 12.05 9.72 -0.72
N GLU A 27 13.34 9.85 -0.37
CA GLU A 27 14.45 9.30 -1.15
C GLU A 27 14.60 7.78 -1.02
N ARG A 28 14.02 7.17 0.02
CA ARG A 28 13.97 5.71 0.22
C ARG A 28 12.74 5.06 -0.43
N THR A 29 11.78 5.85 -0.91
CA THR A 29 10.57 5.35 -1.57
C THR A 29 10.86 4.96 -3.01
N THR A 30 10.58 3.70 -3.35
CA THR A 30 10.71 3.16 -4.72
C THR A 30 9.35 2.81 -5.28
N TRP A 31 9.09 3.20 -6.53
CA TRP A 31 7.86 2.87 -7.25
C TRP A 31 8.08 1.75 -8.25
N LEU A 32 7.31 0.67 -8.12
CA LEU A 32 7.27 -0.39 -9.12
C LEU A 32 6.21 -0.05 -10.18
N VAL A 33 6.65 0.40 -11.36
CA VAL A 33 5.73 0.86 -12.41
C VAL A 33 5.51 -0.22 -13.47
N TYR A 34 4.25 -0.58 -13.69
CA TYR A 34 3.81 -1.58 -14.68
C TYR A 34 2.40 -1.25 -15.19
N PRO A 35 1.94 -1.86 -16.29
CA PRO A 35 0.58 -1.61 -16.79
C PRO A 35 -0.47 -2.14 -15.85
N LYS A 36 -1.58 -1.40 -15.68
CA LYS A 36 -2.72 -1.82 -14.84
C LYS A 36 -3.25 -3.23 -15.12
N THR A 37 -3.12 -3.71 -16.36
CA THR A 37 -3.56 -5.06 -16.78
C THR A 37 -2.74 -6.18 -16.15
N ASP A 38 -1.52 -5.87 -15.67
CA ASP A 38 -0.62 -6.83 -15.04
C ASP A 38 -0.74 -6.86 -13.51
N GLU A 39 -1.56 -5.99 -12.88
CA GLU A 39 -1.74 -5.90 -11.42
C GLU A 39 -1.94 -7.28 -10.78
N ARG A 40 -2.96 -8.02 -11.21
CA ARG A 40 -3.25 -9.36 -10.67
C ARG A 40 -2.07 -10.33 -10.81
N LYS A 41 -1.31 -10.23 -11.89
CA LYS A 41 -0.15 -11.10 -12.13
C LYS A 41 1.03 -10.69 -11.26
N VAL A 42 1.25 -9.39 -11.06
CA VAL A 42 2.28 -8.86 -10.15
C VAL A 42 1.95 -9.26 -8.72
N THR A 43 0.71 -9.08 -8.26
CA THR A 43 0.25 -9.55 -6.93
C THR A 43 0.46 -11.05 -6.76
N ALA A 44 0.08 -11.87 -7.75
CA ALA A 44 0.30 -13.32 -7.70
C ALA A 44 1.78 -13.72 -7.70
N ARG A 45 2.67 -12.84 -8.19
CA ARG A 45 4.11 -13.03 -8.24
C ARG A 45 4.84 -12.25 -7.14
N LEU A 46 4.14 -11.66 -6.17
CA LEU A 46 4.75 -10.94 -5.05
C LEU A 46 5.78 -11.79 -4.29
N PRO A 47 5.59 -13.11 -4.10
CA PRO A 47 6.63 -13.96 -3.49
C PRO A 47 7.97 -13.96 -4.23
N LEU A 48 7.99 -13.74 -5.56
CA LEU A 48 9.25 -13.60 -6.31
C LEU A 48 10.03 -12.34 -5.87
N PHE A 49 9.34 -11.25 -5.56
CA PHE A 49 9.98 -10.01 -5.10
C PHE A 49 10.49 -10.17 -3.67
N GLU A 50 9.75 -10.90 -2.83
CA GLU A 50 10.20 -11.28 -1.49
C GLU A 50 11.48 -12.13 -1.55
N GLU A 51 11.50 -13.19 -2.34
CA GLU A 51 12.69 -14.03 -2.54
C GLU A 51 13.91 -13.20 -2.98
N LYS A 52 13.72 -12.27 -3.93
CA LYS A 52 14.78 -11.37 -4.41
C LYS A 52 15.25 -10.40 -3.31
N THR A 53 14.35 -9.90 -2.47
CA THR A 53 14.67 -9.03 -1.33
C THR A 53 15.53 -9.75 -0.31
N LEU A 54 15.12 -10.96 0.07
CA LEU A 54 15.86 -11.80 1.00
C LEU A 54 17.24 -12.17 0.43
N ALA A 55 17.31 -12.48 -0.88
CA ALA A 55 18.56 -12.78 -1.56
C ALA A 55 19.52 -11.57 -1.63
N ALA A 56 18.99 -10.35 -1.62
CA ALA A 56 19.78 -9.12 -1.53
C ALA A 56 20.27 -8.81 -0.09
N GLY A 57 19.87 -9.60 0.91
CA GLY A 57 20.25 -9.42 2.30
C GLY A 57 19.37 -8.44 3.08
N HIS A 58 18.21 -8.07 2.54
CA HIS A 58 17.24 -7.19 3.20
C HIS A 58 16.08 -8.01 3.78
N ARG A 59 15.42 -7.45 4.79
CA ARG A 59 14.17 -8.03 5.30
C ARG A 59 12.98 -7.60 4.44
N TRP A 60 11.90 -8.36 4.53
CA TRP A 60 10.67 -8.11 3.79
C TRP A 60 9.48 -8.04 4.74
N ILE A 61 8.69 -6.97 4.62
CA ILE A 61 7.37 -6.83 5.21
C ILE A 61 6.44 -6.34 4.11
N SER A 62 5.22 -6.85 4.07
CA SER A 62 4.24 -6.44 3.07
C SER A 62 2.94 -5.99 3.73
N PHE A 63 2.34 -4.94 3.17
CA PHE A 63 1.06 -4.40 3.58
C PHE A 63 0.13 -4.30 2.37
N ASP A 64 -1.06 -4.88 2.52
CA ASP A 64 -2.11 -4.88 1.50
C ASP A 64 -3.19 -3.85 1.84
N PHE A 65 -3.37 -2.87 0.94
CA PHE A 65 -4.43 -1.87 1.08
C PHE A 65 -5.84 -2.44 0.87
N THR A 66 -6.01 -3.63 0.28
CA THR A 66 -7.35 -4.19 -0.02
C THR A 66 -8.21 -4.40 1.22
N GLY A 67 -7.59 -4.63 2.39
CA GLY A 67 -8.29 -4.77 3.67
C GLY A 67 -8.64 -3.46 4.37
N VAL A 68 -8.14 -2.31 3.92
CA VAL A 68 -8.30 -1.02 4.62
C VAL A 68 -9.75 -0.56 4.63
N LEU A 69 -10.44 -0.66 3.49
CA LEU A 69 -11.86 -0.30 3.40
C LEU A 69 -12.70 -1.15 4.36
N HIS A 70 -12.47 -2.46 4.39
CA HIS A 70 -13.18 -3.36 5.29
C HIS A 70 -12.93 -3.03 6.75
N ARG A 71 -11.68 -2.74 7.13
CA ARG A 71 -11.33 -2.35 8.50
C ARG A 71 -12.05 -1.07 8.90
N TRP A 72 -11.90 -0.01 8.10
CA TRP A 72 -12.57 1.27 8.34
C TRP A 72 -14.08 1.08 8.49
N PHE A 73 -14.70 0.36 7.54
CA PHE A 73 -16.15 0.14 7.56
C PHE A 73 -16.61 -0.63 8.80
N SER A 74 -15.83 -1.62 9.25
CA SER A 74 -16.16 -2.45 10.42
C SER A 74 -16.01 -1.70 11.75
N GLU A 75 -15.23 -0.62 11.79
CA GLU A 75 -15.00 0.22 12.98
C GLU A 75 -16.07 1.30 13.16
N LEU A 76 -16.89 1.55 12.13
CA LEU A 76 -18.02 2.47 12.21
C LEU A 76 -19.12 1.92 13.14
N ASP A 77 -19.90 2.82 13.75
CA ASP A 77 -21.10 2.42 14.46
C ASP A 77 -22.08 1.67 13.52
N PRO A 78 -22.78 0.62 14.00
CA PRO A 78 -23.71 -0.16 13.17
C PRO A 78 -24.75 0.68 12.44
N ASP A 79 -25.22 1.77 13.05
CA ASP A 79 -26.21 2.67 12.44
C ASP A 79 -25.62 3.41 11.22
N HIS A 80 -24.36 3.85 11.29
CA HIS A 80 -23.66 4.45 10.15
C HIS A 80 -23.38 3.42 9.05
N GLN A 81 -23.01 2.19 9.42
CA GLN A 81 -22.83 1.11 8.46
C GLN A 81 -24.12 0.84 7.68
N LEU A 82 -25.26 0.77 8.38
CA LEU A 82 -26.56 0.55 7.76
C LEU A 82 -26.93 1.68 6.78
N ILE A 83 -26.69 2.94 7.14
CA ILE A 83 -26.94 4.08 6.25
C ILE A 83 -26.17 3.92 4.94
N TYR A 84 -24.88 3.60 4.98
CA TYR A 84 -24.09 3.40 3.76
C TYR A 84 -24.50 2.16 2.95
N LEU A 85 -25.08 1.13 3.60
CA LEU A 85 -25.57 -0.07 2.91
C LEU A 85 -26.94 0.15 2.25
N GLU A 86 -27.82 0.91 2.92
CA GLU A 86 -29.15 1.26 2.42
C GLU A 86 -29.06 2.34 1.33
N GLU A 87 -28.17 3.32 1.51
CA GLU A 87 -27.96 4.45 0.61
C GLU A 87 -26.47 4.63 0.27
N PRO A 88 -25.91 3.84 -0.67
CA PRO A 88 -24.49 3.89 -1.02
C PRO A 88 -24.00 5.27 -1.50
N ASP A 89 -24.89 6.07 -2.10
CA ASP A 89 -24.56 7.42 -2.58
C ASP A 89 -24.23 8.37 -1.43
N SER A 90 -24.78 8.15 -0.22
CA SER A 90 -24.48 8.97 0.96
C SER A 90 -23.00 8.93 1.36
N LEU A 91 -22.33 7.78 1.13
CA LEU A 91 -20.89 7.65 1.33
C LEU A 91 -20.11 8.51 0.34
N HIS A 92 -20.52 8.51 -0.93
CA HIS A 92 -19.88 9.33 -1.95
C HIS A 92 -20.07 10.82 -1.67
N GLU A 93 -21.26 11.24 -1.26
CA GLU A 93 -21.54 12.62 -0.86
C GLU A 93 -20.66 13.05 0.31
N GLU A 94 -20.50 12.21 1.33
CA GLU A 94 -19.60 12.52 2.46
C GLU A 94 -18.14 12.66 2.02
N LEU A 95 -17.66 11.75 1.17
CA LEU A 95 -16.30 11.76 0.65
C LEU A 95 -16.04 13.00 -0.23
N ASP A 96 -17.03 13.41 -1.03
CA ASP A 96 -16.97 14.61 -1.86
C ASP A 96 -17.00 15.90 -1.02
N LEU A 97 -17.83 15.94 0.04
CA LEU A 97 -17.94 17.09 0.94
C LEU A 97 -16.67 17.30 1.78
N ARG A 98 -16.10 16.23 2.33
CA ARG A 98 -14.87 16.30 3.15
C ARG A 98 -13.61 16.39 2.28
N GLY A 99 -13.70 15.90 1.04
CA GLY A 99 -12.58 15.76 0.13
C GLY A 99 -11.65 14.61 0.54
N PRO A 100 -10.83 14.11 -0.41
CA PRO A 100 -10.02 12.91 -0.21
C PRO A 100 -8.95 13.03 0.88
N GLN A 101 -8.63 14.23 1.37
CA GLN A 101 -7.60 14.41 2.40
C GLN A 101 -8.14 14.40 3.84
N ASN A 102 -9.44 14.61 4.04
CA ASN A 102 -10.06 14.77 5.37
C ASN A 102 -11.16 13.73 5.64
N SER A 103 -11.13 12.59 4.96
CA SER A 103 -12.05 11.48 5.20
C SER A 103 -11.51 10.54 6.27
N ALA A 104 -12.40 9.91 7.04
CA ALA A 104 -12.01 8.93 8.06
C ALA A 104 -11.25 7.73 7.46
N ILE A 105 -11.58 7.32 6.24
CA ILE A 105 -10.87 6.25 5.53
C ILE A 105 -9.42 6.63 5.17
N THR A 106 -9.14 7.92 4.89
CA THR A 106 -7.76 8.40 4.71
C THR A 106 -6.95 8.23 5.99
N SER A 107 -7.52 8.60 7.15
CA SER A 107 -6.88 8.40 8.45
C SER A 107 -6.60 6.92 8.73
N THR A 108 -7.59 6.03 8.52
CA THR A 108 -7.39 4.59 8.70
C THR A 108 -6.30 4.04 7.76
N ALA A 109 -6.20 4.54 6.53
CA ALA A 109 -5.15 4.15 5.59
C ALA A 109 -3.76 4.57 6.07
N ILE A 110 -3.60 5.83 6.54
CA ILE A 110 -2.35 6.35 7.10
C ILE A 110 -1.94 5.53 8.32
N GLU A 111 -2.85 5.36 9.28
CA GLU A 111 -2.59 4.61 10.51
C GLU A 111 -2.18 3.15 10.21
N SER A 112 -2.77 2.55 9.18
CA SER A 112 -2.42 1.19 8.77
C SER A 112 -1.01 1.09 8.19
N VAL A 113 -0.57 2.10 7.41
CA VAL A 113 0.80 2.18 6.90
C VAL A 113 1.78 2.47 8.03
N GLU A 114 1.46 3.41 8.92
CA GLU A 114 2.28 3.69 10.11
C GLU A 114 2.43 2.47 11.00
N ALA A 115 1.35 1.72 11.21
CA ALA A 115 1.40 0.46 11.94
C ALA A 115 2.34 -0.53 11.26
N ALA A 116 2.29 -0.67 9.93
CA ALA A 116 3.19 -1.53 9.17
C ALA A 116 4.67 -1.09 9.26
N LEU A 117 4.94 0.22 9.24
CA LEU A 117 6.29 0.79 9.39
C LEU A 117 6.84 0.67 10.82
N ASN A 118 5.95 0.63 11.82
CA ASN A 118 6.31 0.49 13.23
C ASN A 118 6.18 -0.95 13.74
N GLN A 119 5.93 -1.93 12.87
CA GLN A 119 5.94 -3.34 13.26
C GLN A 119 7.28 -3.70 13.90
N GLY A 120 7.23 -4.52 14.95
CA GLY A 120 8.41 -4.96 15.67
C GLY A 120 9.42 -5.60 14.70
N GLY A 121 10.61 -5.01 14.59
CA GLY A 121 11.63 -5.47 13.66
C GLY A 121 11.56 -4.86 12.26
N VAL A 122 10.93 -3.70 12.07
CA VAL A 122 11.25 -2.81 10.94
C VAL A 122 12.48 -1.98 11.32
N ASP A 123 13.49 -1.93 10.45
CA ASP A 123 14.65 -1.05 10.60
C ASP A 123 15.15 -0.55 9.24
N GLY A 124 16.30 0.12 9.25
CA GLY A 124 16.95 0.63 8.04
C GLY A 124 17.41 -0.42 7.04
N ASN A 125 17.26 -1.73 7.29
CA ASN A 125 17.56 -2.83 6.36
C ASN A 125 16.30 -3.63 5.97
N THR A 126 15.12 -3.03 6.09
CA THR A 126 13.83 -3.67 5.84
C THR A 126 13.11 -2.99 4.68
N VAL A 127 12.71 -3.76 3.66
CA VAL A 127 11.78 -3.31 2.62
C VAL A 127 10.36 -3.47 3.16
N VAL A 128 9.62 -2.37 3.19
CA VAL A 128 8.17 -2.39 3.44
C VAL A 128 7.44 -2.20 2.12
N VAL A 129 6.78 -3.25 1.65
CA VAL A 129 6.08 -3.28 0.36
C VAL A 129 4.63 -2.95 0.56
N LEU A 130 4.18 -1.87 -0.07
CA LEU A 130 2.79 -1.45 -0.07
C LEU A 130 2.16 -1.83 -1.41
N TYR A 131 1.10 -2.64 -1.39
CA TYR A 131 0.42 -3.11 -2.59
C TYR A 131 -1.10 -3.09 -2.43
N GLY A 132 -1.84 -3.34 -3.51
CA GLY A 132 -3.30 -3.26 -3.47
C GLY A 132 -3.84 -1.83 -3.41
N VAL A 133 -3.00 -0.82 -3.72
CA VAL A 133 -3.35 0.62 -3.70
C VAL A 133 -4.59 0.95 -4.55
N GLY A 134 -4.94 0.07 -5.50
CA GLY A 134 -6.16 0.18 -6.28
C GLY A 134 -7.44 0.20 -5.44
N ALA A 135 -7.42 -0.41 -4.25
CA ALA A 135 -8.54 -0.41 -3.31
C ALA A 135 -8.84 0.97 -2.71
N LEU A 136 -7.89 1.91 -2.79
CA LEU A 136 -8.09 3.29 -2.31
C LEU A 136 -8.82 4.17 -3.34
N PHE A 137 -8.85 3.76 -4.61
CA PHE A 137 -9.50 4.56 -5.65
C PHE A 137 -11.00 4.69 -5.40
N GLY A 138 -11.51 5.91 -5.53
CA GLY A 138 -12.91 6.24 -5.22
C GLY A 138 -13.14 6.66 -3.77
N PHE A 139 -12.17 6.42 -2.87
CA PHE A 139 -12.27 6.75 -1.45
C PHE A 139 -11.26 7.82 -1.02
N THR A 140 -10.01 7.69 -1.46
CA THR A 140 -8.94 8.63 -1.11
C THR A 140 -7.89 8.73 -2.23
N ARG A 141 -6.89 9.59 -2.05
CA ARG A 141 -5.75 9.75 -2.94
C ARG A 141 -4.52 9.13 -2.31
N LEU A 142 -3.73 8.42 -3.11
CA LEU A 142 -2.48 7.83 -2.64
C LEU A 142 -1.50 8.89 -2.08
N THR A 143 -1.49 10.09 -2.67
CA THR A 143 -0.67 11.23 -2.20
C THR A 143 -1.14 11.83 -0.88
N ALA A 144 -2.34 11.50 -0.42
CA ALA A 144 -2.82 11.90 0.90
C ALA A 144 -2.39 10.87 1.97
N VAL A 145 -1.98 9.67 1.54
CA VAL A 145 -1.59 8.54 2.41
C VAL A 145 -0.06 8.39 2.48
N LEU A 146 0.65 8.62 1.36
CA LEU A 146 2.10 8.44 1.19
C LEU A 146 2.84 9.73 0.89
#